data_AF-A0A3C1Q2N4-F1
#
_entry.id   AF-A0A3C1Q2N4-F1
#
_cell.length_a   1.000
_cell.length_b   1.000
_cell.length_c   1.000
_cell.angle_alpha   90.00
_cell.angle_beta   90.00
_cell.angle_gamma   90.00
#
_symmetry.space_group_name_H-M   'P 1'
#
loop_
_entity.id
_entity.type
_entity.pdbx_description
1 polymer ?
#
loop_
_entity_poly.entity_id
_entity_poly.type
_entity_poly.pdbx_seq_one_letter_code
_entity_poly.pdbx_strand_id
1 'polypeptide(L)' 'MIQIRRRLCLLKIICFSGVTGLLAIANSGRPEKALPVFKDGEAQIVKRFEDPDFWIRHDLWVETESDLDKDDRPDRV' A
#
# COMPACT_ATOMS: atom_id res chain seq x y z
N MET A 1 -44.83 -50.03 14.02
CA MET A 1 -45.27 -48.62 14.03
C MET A 1 -44.19 -47.77 13.34
N ILE A 2 -43.95 -47.90 12.03
CA ILE A 2 -44.70 -47.26 10.93
C ILE A 2 -44.76 -45.72 11.08
N GLN A 3 -43.80 -45.07 10.40
CA GLN A 3 -43.99 -43.85 9.59
C GLN A 3 -44.50 -42.56 10.27
N ILE A 4 -43.77 -42.01 11.24
CA ILE A 4 -44.01 -40.63 11.69
C ILE A 4 -42.71 -39.82 11.62
N ARG A 5 -42.66 -38.98 10.57
CA ARG A 5 -41.91 -37.71 10.46
C ARG A 5 -40.50 -37.74 9.85
N ARG A 6 -40.36 -38.46 8.73
CA ARG A 6 -39.46 -38.11 7.60
C ARG A 6 -39.88 -36.81 6.85
N ARG A 7 -40.32 -35.76 7.56
CA ARG A 7 -40.84 -34.52 6.93
C ARG A 7 -40.22 -33.21 7.45
N LEU A 8 -39.18 -33.30 8.28
CA LEU A 8 -38.43 -32.12 8.74
C LEU A 8 -37.10 -31.91 8.00
N CYS A 9 -37.00 -32.39 6.74
CA CYS A 9 -35.77 -32.32 5.95
C CYS A 9 -35.93 -31.54 4.62
N LEU A 10 -37.10 -30.95 4.33
CA LEU A 10 -37.36 -30.35 3.00
C LEU A 10 -38.00 -28.94 3.01
N LEU A 11 -38.14 -28.28 4.17
CA LEU A 11 -38.80 -26.96 4.24
C LEU A 11 -38.00 -25.88 5.01
N LYS A 12 -36.67 -25.89 4.90
CA LYS A 12 -35.79 -24.77 5.29
C LYS A 12 -34.83 -24.40 4.15
N ILE A 13 -35.34 -24.38 2.92
CA ILE A 13 -34.56 -24.00 1.71
C ILE A 13 -35.04 -22.65 1.15
N ILE A 14 -36.08 -22.04 1.69
CA ILE A 14 -36.70 -20.86 1.10
C ILE A 14 -36.97 -19.85 2.21
N CYS A 15 -36.53 -18.61 2.00
CA CYS A 15 -36.74 -17.44 2.87
C CYS A 15 -35.71 -17.21 4.00
N PHE A 16 -34.46 -16.94 3.63
CA PHE A 16 -33.77 -15.78 4.19
C PHE A 16 -33.05 -15.04 3.05
N SER A 17 -33.87 -14.47 2.17
CA SER A 17 -33.50 -13.36 1.28
C SER A 17 -33.19 -12.13 2.16
N GLY A 18 -32.09 -12.17 2.88
CA GLY A 18 -31.52 -11.05 3.61
C GLY A 18 -30.28 -10.63 2.87
N VAL A 19 -30.44 -9.68 1.95
CA VAL A 19 -29.42 -8.92 1.22
C VAL A 19 -28.09 -8.86 1.98
N THR A 20 -27.24 -9.86 1.76
CA THR A 20 -25.81 -9.81 2.07
C THR A 20 -25.14 -9.75 0.72
N GLY A 21 -25.36 -8.60 0.06
CA GLY A 21 -24.58 -8.20 -1.10
C GLY A 21 -23.13 -8.10 -0.63
N LEU A 22 -22.40 -9.19 -0.86
CA LEU A 22 -20.96 -9.25 -0.73
C LEU A 22 -20.40 -8.18 -1.66
N LEU A 23 -20.05 -7.01 -1.12
CA LEU A 23 -19.20 -6.04 -1.80
C LEU A 23 -17.83 -6.71 -1.97
N ALA A 24 -17.67 -7.45 -3.05
CA ALA A 24 -16.36 -7.88 -3.52
C ALA A 24 -15.62 -6.62 -3.98
N ILE A 25 -14.85 -6.02 -3.07
CA ILE A 25 -13.91 -4.96 -3.40
C ILE A 25 -12.85 -5.62 -4.29
N ALA A 26 -12.92 -5.35 -5.60
CA ALA A 26 -11.92 -5.80 -6.55
C ALA A 26 -10.57 -5.13 -6.23
N ASN A 27 -9.69 -5.83 -5.51
CA ASN A 27 -8.32 -5.40 -5.37
C ASN A 27 -7.65 -5.51 -6.74
N SER A 28 -7.27 -4.39 -7.33
CA SER A 28 -6.65 -4.34 -8.67
C SER A 28 -5.32 -5.09 -8.77
N GLY A 29 -4.78 -5.59 -7.65
CA GLY A 29 -3.49 -6.28 -7.57
C GLY A 29 -2.30 -5.36 -7.83
N ARG A 30 -2.55 -4.07 -8.07
CA ARG A 30 -1.51 -3.07 -8.30
C ARG A 30 -1.06 -2.52 -6.95
N PRO A 31 0.24 -2.45 -6.67
CA PRO A 31 0.72 -1.81 -5.46
C PRO A 31 0.28 -0.34 -5.47
N GLU A 32 -0.24 0.12 -4.34
CA GLU A 32 -0.63 1.51 -4.16
C GLU A 32 0.59 2.42 -4.39
N LYS A 33 0.42 3.44 -5.23
CA LYS A 33 1.49 4.40 -5.53
C LYS A 33 1.78 5.21 -4.26
N ALA A 34 3.05 5.39 -3.92
CA ALA A 34 3.43 6.40 -2.94
C ALA A 34 3.12 7.77 -3.53
N LEU A 35 2.20 8.50 -2.90
CA LEU A 35 1.85 9.87 -3.27
C LEU A 35 2.23 10.81 -2.12
N PRO A 36 2.72 12.02 -2.41
CA PRO A 36 2.98 13.00 -1.37
C PRO A 36 1.66 13.49 -0.76
N VAL A 37 1.62 13.59 0.56
CA VAL A 37 0.45 14.10 1.32
C VAL A 37 0.92 15.21 2.23
N PHE A 38 0.20 16.33 2.20
CA PHE A 38 0.44 17.47 3.08
C PHE A 38 -0.80 17.73 3.93
N LYS A 39 -0.59 17.97 5.22
CA LYS A 39 -1.65 18.32 6.17
C LYS A 39 -1.17 19.49 7.01
N ASP A 40 -1.99 20.54 7.10
CA ASP A 40 -1.67 21.75 7.87
C ASP A 40 -0.31 22.39 7.49
N GLY A 41 0.14 22.20 6.25
CA GLY A 41 1.42 22.69 5.74
C GLY A 41 2.62 21.74 5.92
N GLU A 42 2.42 20.57 6.53
CA GLU A 42 3.49 19.62 6.82
C GLU A 42 3.41 18.37 5.93
N ALA A 43 4.57 17.88 5.49
CA ALA A 43 4.69 16.60 4.80
C ALA A 43 4.39 15.44 5.76
N GLN A 44 3.52 14.52 5.35
CA GLN A 44 3.10 13.39 6.17
C GLN A 44 3.96 12.14 5.91
N ILE A 45 3.99 11.23 6.89
CA ILE A 45 4.69 9.94 6.75
C ILE A 45 4.02 9.11 5.66
N VAL A 46 4.81 8.67 4.68
CA VAL A 46 4.38 7.74 3.65
C VAL A 46 4.82 6.34 4.08
N LYS A 47 3.87 5.51 4.54
CA LYS A 47 4.12 4.16 5.05
C LYS A 47 4.99 3.29 4.13
N ARG A 48 4.87 3.48 2.82
CA ARG A 48 5.65 2.74 1.81
C ARG A 48 7.17 2.96 1.91
N PHE A 49 7.63 4.00 2.59
CA PHE A 49 9.05 4.28 2.80
C PHE A 49 9.52 4.03 4.24
N GLU A 50 8.72 3.35 5.07
CA GLU A 50 9.04 3.10 6.49
C GLU A 50 10.22 2.14 6.68
N ASP A 51 10.46 1.25 5.73
CA ASP A 51 11.49 0.22 5.82
C ASP A 51 12.80 0.68 5.13
N PRO A 52 13.87 0.92 5.91
CA PRO A 52 15.15 1.39 5.39
C PRO A 52 15.90 0.35 4.55
N ASP A 53 15.54 -0.93 4.60
CA ASP A 53 16.17 -1.99 3.80
C ASP A 53 15.82 -1.84 2.30
N PHE A 54 14.73 -1.15 1.99
CA PHE A 54 14.30 -0.84 0.62
C PHE A 54 14.73 0.55 0.15
N TRP A 55 15.51 1.30 0.93
CA TRP A 55 15.97 2.63 0.51
C TRP A 55 17.05 2.52 -0.56
N ILE A 56 16.89 3.30 -1.62
CA ILE A 56 17.92 3.49 -2.64
C ILE A 56 18.92 4.52 -2.10
N ARG A 57 20.20 4.16 -2.04
CA ARG A 57 21.29 5.02 -1.55
C ARG A 57 22.40 5.07 -2.59
N HIS A 58 22.89 6.29 -2.86
CA HIS A 58 23.96 6.53 -3.83
C HIS A 58 24.91 7.58 -3.28
N ASP A 59 26.19 7.38 -3.53
CA ASP A 59 27.20 8.42 -3.34
C ASP A 59 27.27 9.26 -4.62
N LEU A 60 27.18 10.56 -4.45
CA LEU A 60 27.24 11.53 -5.53
C LEU A 60 28.26 12.59 -5.15
N TRP A 61 28.88 13.17 -6.16
CA TRP A 61 29.77 14.30 -6.03
C TRP A 61 29.20 15.47 -6.79
N VAL A 62 29.13 16.62 -6.15
CA VAL A 62 28.72 17.88 -6.77
C VAL A 62 29.96 18.74 -6.99
N GLU A 63 30.08 19.29 -8.18
CA GLU A 63 31.14 20.24 -8.52
C GLU A 63 30.84 21.60 -7.89
N THR A 64 31.86 22.21 -7.26
CA THR A 64 31.76 23.53 -6.65
C THR A 64 32.39 24.59 -7.56
N GLU A 65 32.26 25.87 -7.20
CA GLU A 65 32.95 26.96 -7.92
C GLU A 65 34.39 27.20 -7.40
N SER A 66 34.81 26.52 -6.33
CA SER A 66 36.10 26.75 -5.66
C SER A 66 37.14 25.69 -6.07
N ASP A 67 38.42 26.08 -5.99
CA ASP A 67 39.59 25.20 -6.09
C ASP A 67 40.47 25.46 -4.86
N LEU A 68 40.21 24.73 -3.77
CA LEU A 68 40.86 24.93 -2.47
C LEU A 68 42.23 24.28 -2.40
N ASP A 69 42.46 23.20 -3.14
CA ASP A 69 43.72 22.48 -3.17
C ASP A 69 44.69 22.97 -4.27
N LYS A 70 44.23 23.88 -5.14
CA LYS A 70 44.98 24.57 -6.19
C LYS A 70 45.48 23.64 -7.28
N ASP A 71 44.65 22.67 -7.68
CA ASP A 71 44.95 21.75 -8.78
C ASP A 71 44.50 22.26 -10.16
N ASP A 72 44.06 23.52 -10.24
CA ASP A 72 43.46 24.20 -11.40
C ASP A 72 42.15 23.52 -11.87
N ARG A 73 41.47 22.77 -10.99
CA ARG A 73 40.16 22.17 -11.25
C ARG A 73 39.18 22.50 -10.12
N PRO A 74 37.86 22.56 -10.41
CA PRO A 74 36.90 22.79 -9.35
C PRO A 74 36.77 21.57 -8.43
N ASP A 75 36.66 21.85 -7.13
CA ASP A 75 36.49 20.85 -6.09
C ASP A 75 35.17 20.11 -6.25
N ARG A 76 35.16 18.85 -5.78
CA ARG A 76 33.96 18.01 -5.72
C ARG A 76 33.69 17.54 -4.31
N VAL A 77 32.46 17.75 -3.85
CA VAL A 77 31.99 17.39 -2.49
C VAL A 77 30.82 16.44 -2.52
#